data_AF-A0A536ATM2-F1
#
_entry.id   AF-A0A536ATM2-F1
#
_cell.length_a   1.000
_cell.length_b   1.000
_cell.length_c   1.000
_cell.angle_alpha   90.00
_cell.angle_beta   90.00
_cell.angle_gamma   90.00
#
_symmetry.space_group_name_H-M   'P 1'
#
loop_
_entity.id
_entity.type
_entity.pdbx_description
1 polymer ?
#
loop_
_entity_poly.entity_id
_entity_poly.type
_entity_poly.pdbx_seq_one_letter_code
_entity_poly.pdbx_strand_id
1 'polypeptide(L)'
;MKRALVVIDMIEDFAHEGGALYCGPSMGQIIPVIQRELARARAAGEPVIYLTDNHVPDDAEFKMFPPHAIAGSKGAEIIPELAPDDNDDVIPKRRFSGFFGTDLDITLRERSVETLRLVGDCTNICVLYTAADARNLGYAVEVVREGVTSFDAEAHEDALRELEKTLRLTELRTRLGVISGMRAALLFVTLLGATIASSACYGAFGGMTIDYIDFVRVGEVTYVASYTSGGRELGEGDLGPERLRVKQTLARGGFGPEYHPVDGDAAFIPSGDPVYLVRGYTPSFRLAARHDGRLLLYEADTSAQAKRGADLLDIGGKVKSIALVSQKDGKTVLSRLEDRSRIDDLVRLVLDGPVDQSPLGARVYGSDDVVRVSFELNDGTATVRTYDRVNGVLWRGIQVAGLFQTAVSDLVLSAPTPSPVPGVINLARTYDLVHATRVTVKSDSPTPRIAADASLVTTFAAALDENMPARRATRPVTTQTVVIFEFADHYVSLVYDAASEMLTVAQPDDELAVRASPRFVELIRPH
;
A
#
# COMPACT_ATOMS: atom_id res chain seq x y z
N MET A 1 31.66 3.68 -14.25
CA MET A 1 31.82 3.27 -12.85
C MET A 1 31.92 1.77 -12.80
N LYS A 2 32.94 1.23 -12.12
CA LYS A 2 33.14 -0.22 -12.01
C LYS A 2 32.25 -0.76 -10.89
N ARG A 3 31.47 -1.79 -11.20
CA ARG A 3 30.48 -2.39 -10.29
C ARG A 3 30.98 -3.70 -9.72
N ALA A 4 30.53 -4.03 -8.51
CA ALA A 4 30.59 -5.39 -7.96
C ALA A 4 29.19 -5.81 -7.48
N LEU A 5 28.88 -7.10 -7.60
CA LEU A 5 27.74 -7.71 -6.95
C LEU A 5 28.17 -8.23 -5.57
N VAL A 6 27.41 -7.87 -4.53
CA VAL A 6 27.62 -8.33 -3.17
C VAL A 6 26.42 -9.16 -2.73
N VAL A 7 26.65 -10.45 -2.49
CA VAL A 7 25.65 -11.41 -1.99
C VAL A 7 25.81 -11.52 -0.48
N ILE A 8 24.79 -11.15 0.28
CA ILE A 8 24.86 -11.01 1.74
C ILE A 8 24.11 -12.15 2.41
N ASP A 9 24.83 -12.92 3.21
CA ASP A 9 24.31 -13.87 4.19
C ASP A 9 23.35 -14.95 3.68
N MET A 10 23.46 -15.31 2.40
CA MET A 10 22.74 -16.46 1.82
C MET A 10 23.34 -17.81 2.26
N ILE A 11 23.31 -18.06 3.57
CA ILE A 11 23.86 -19.24 4.26
C ILE A 11 22.76 -20.16 4.77
N GLU A 12 23.10 -21.43 5.00
CA GLU A 12 22.17 -22.49 5.43
C GLU A 12 21.33 -22.10 6.66
N ASP A 13 21.92 -21.43 7.66
CA ASP A 13 21.20 -21.05 8.89
C ASP A 13 20.09 -20.02 8.68
N PHE A 14 20.17 -19.23 7.62
CA PHE A 14 19.19 -18.17 7.33
C PHE A 14 18.24 -18.55 6.19
N ALA A 15 18.73 -19.30 5.19
CA ALA A 15 18.01 -19.51 3.94
C ALA A 15 17.06 -20.72 3.92
N HIS A 16 17.25 -21.71 4.80
CA HIS A 16 16.47 -22.96 4.78
C HIS A 16 15.70 -23.24 6.06
N GLU A 17 14.52 -23.85 5.91
CA GLU A 17 13.69 -24.28 7.03
C GLU A 17 14.46 -25.29 7.89
N GLY A 18 14.61 -24.97 9.18
CA GLY A 18 15.45 -25.72 10.12
C GLY A 18 16.83 -25.14 10.38
N GLY A 19 17.24 -24.08 9.65
CA GLY A 19 18.39 -23.24 9.99
C GLY A 19 18.19 -22.51 11.33
N ALA A 20 19.29 -22.21 12.03
CA ALA A 20 19.24 -21.65 13.39
C ALA A 20 18.50 -20.30 13.47
N LEU A 21 18.50 -19.52 12.39
CA LEU A 21 17.83 -18.23 12.27
C LEU A 21 17.17 -18.09 10.90
N TYR A 22 16.40 -19.10 10.50
CA TYR A 22 15.70 -19.11 9.22
C TYR A 22 14.85 -17.85 9.03
N CYS A 23 15.09 -17.10 7.95
CA CYS A 23 14.43 -15.81 7.69
C CYS A 23 13.10 -15.92 6.94
N GLY A 24 12.51 -17.11 6.89
CA GLY A 24 11.15 -17.32 6.41
C GLY A 24 11.00 -17.61 4.91
N PRO A 25 9.76 -17.84 4.47
CA PRO A 25 9.45 -18.44 3.16
C PRO A 25 9.80 -17.55 1.95
N SER A 26 9.99 -16.26 2.16
CA SER A 26 10.43 -15.31 1.13
C SER A 26 11.83 -15.62 0.58
N MET A 27 12.65 -16.38 1.31
CA MET A 27 13.95 -16.88 0.84
C MET A 27 13.84 -17.61 -0.51
N GLY A 28 12.84 -18.48 -0.67
CA GLY A 28 12.61 -19.21 -1.92
C GLY A 28 12.29 -18.29 -3.11
N GLN A 29 11.82 -17.08 -2.85
CA GLN A 29 11.48 -16.10 -3.90
C GLN A 29 12.70 -15.31 -4.37
N ILE A 30 13.65 -15.02 -3.48
CA ILE A 30 14.84 -14.22 -3.82
C ILE A 30 15.96 -15.05 -4.45
N ILE A 31 16.08 -16.35 -4.12
CA ILE A 31 17.15 -17.22 -4.66
C ILE A 31 17.20 -17.19 -6.20
N PRO A 32 16.07 -17.37 -6.94
CA PRO A 32 16.10 -17.27 -8.40
C PRO A 32 16.46 -15.88 -8.93
N VAL A 33 16.24 -14.82 -8.15
CA VAL A 33 16.66 -13.45 -8.51
C VAL A 33 18.16 -13.31 -8.35
N ILE A 34 18.71 -13.77 -7.22
CA ILE A 34 20.15 -13.74 -6.95
C ILE A 34 20.91 -14.54 -8.01
N GLN A 35 20.41 -15.70 -8.43
CA GLN A 35 21.00 -16.48 -9.52
C GLN A 35 21.09 -15.68 -10.84
N ARG A 36 20.06 -14.89 -11.17
CA ARG A 36 20.09 -14.03 -12.37
C ARG A 36 21.09 -12.90 -12.22
N GLU A 37 21.19 -12.31 -11.04
CA GLU A 37 22.12 -11.23 -10.75
C GLU A 37 23.57 -11.72 -10.79
N LEU A 38 23.84 -12.91 -10.26
CA LEU A 38 25.12 -13.62 -10.38
C LEU A 38 25.48 -13.85 -11.85
N ALA A 39 24.57 -14.43 -12.63
CA ALA A 39 24.79 -14.66 -14.06
C ALA A 39 25.07 -13.35 -14.81
N ARG A 40 24.37 -12.26 -14.47
CA ARG A 40 24.59 -10.94 -15.06
C ARG A 40 25.95 -10.37 -14.68
N ALA A 41 26.32 -10.40 -13.40
CA ALA A 41 27.59 -9.88 -12.92
C ALA A 41 28.76 -10.62 -13.59
N ARG A 42 28.72 -11.95 -13.61
CA ARG A 42 29.72 -12.79 -14.27
C ARG A 42 29.81 -12.52 -15.77
N ALA A 43 28.67 -12.41 -16.47
CA ALA A 43 28.65 -12.07 -17.90
C ALA A 43 29.21 -10.68 -18.20
N ALA A 44 29.10 -9.74 -17.25
CA ALA A 44 29.66 -8.40 -17.35
C ALA A 44 31.13 -8.30 -16.88
N GLY A 45 31.71 -9.38 -16.35
CA GLY A 45 33.03 -9.37 -15.71
C GLY A 45 33.07 -8.50 -14.44
N GLU A 46 31.93 -8.28 -13.80
CA GLU A 46 31.81 -7.59 -12.52
C GLU A 46 32.26 -8.56 -11.41
N PRO A 47 33.12 -8.15 -10.46
CA PRO A 47 33.46 -8.97 -9.30
C PRO A 47 32.20 -9.38 -8.53
N VAL A 48 32.15 -10.64 -8.11
CA VAL A 48 31.13 -11.17 -7.20
C VAL A 48 31.78 -11.40 -5.86
N ILE A 49 31.17 -10.88 -4.81
CA ILE A 49 31.66 -10.95 -3.44
C ILE A 49 30.54 -11.51 -2.58
N TYR A 50 30.80 -12.58 -1.84
CA TYR A 50 29.91 -13.13 -0.84
C TYR A 50 30.33 -12.63 0.53
N LEU A 51 29.40 -12.02 1.25
CA LEU A 51 29.54 -11.74 2.67
C LEU A 51 28.83 -12.85 3.43
N THR A 52 29.53 -13.51 4.35
CA THR A 52 28.96 -14.60 5.14
C THR A 52 29.15 -14.36 6.61
N ASP A 53 28.06 -14.37 7.36
CA ASP A 53 28.13 -14.42 8.80
C ASP A 53 28.90 -15.66 9.25
N ASN A 54 29.86 -15.46 10.15
CA ASN A 54 30.85 -16.47 10.50
C ASN A 54 31.39 -16.25 11.92
N HIS A 55 30.65 -16.76 12.89
CA HIS A 55 30.90 -16.54 14.31
C HIS A 55 31.88 -17.54 14.91
N VAL A 56 32.67 -17.08 15.86
CA VAL A 56 33.41 -17.99 16.75
C VAL A 56 32.44 -18.62 17.77
N PRO A 57 32.70 -19.82 18.31
CA PRO A 57 31.77 -20.53 19.21
C PRO A 57 31.27 -19.74 20.43
N ASP A 58 32.01 -18.74 20.89
CA ASP A 58 31.67 -17.88 22.04
C ASP A 58 31.47 -16.40 21.63
N ASP A 59 30.90 -16.13 20.44
CA ASP A 59 30.67 -14.76 19.99
C ASP A 59 29.78 -13.98 20.96
N ALA A 60 30.13 -12.72 21.20
CA ALA A 60 29.36 -11.84 22.08
C ALA A 60 27.93 -11.59 21.55
N GLU A 61 27.73 -11.73 20.24
CA GLU A 61 26.42 -11.62 19.58
C GLU A 61 25.42 -12.66 20.07
N PHE A 62 25.90 -13.81 20.56
CA PHE A 62 25.05 -14.88 21.10
C PHE A 62 24.36 -14.52 22.43
N LYS A 63 24.65 -13.34 22.98
CA LYS A 63 23.87 -12.76 24.09
C LYS A 63 22.57 -12.12 23.61
N MET A 64 22.50 -11.74 22.34
CA MET A 64 21.35 -11.10 21.70
C MET A 64 20.58 -12.09 20.82
N PHE A 65 21.28 -12.96 20.11
CA PHE A 65 20.72 -13.96 19.21
C PHE A 65 21.08 -15.39 19.67
N PRO A 66 20.30 -16.42 19.31
CA PRO A 66 20.75 -17.80 19.50
C PRO A 66 22.05 -18.06 18.73
N PRO A 67 22.88 -19.06 19.12
CA PRO A 67 24.05 -19.44 18.34
C PRO A 67 23.67 -19.81 16.91
N HIS A 68 24.32 -19.18 15.94
CA HIS A 68 24.10 -19.34 14.51
C HIS A 68 25.40 -19.08 13.75
N ALA A 69 25.46 -19.51 12.49
CA ALA A 69 26.55 -19.24 11.55
C ALA A 69 27.94 -19.48 12.15
N ILE A 70 28.09 -20.53 12.97
CA ILE A 70 29.35 -20.81 13.66
C ILE A 70 30.38 -21.29 12.63
N ALA A 71 31.58 -20.71 12.68
CA ALA A 71 32.70 -21.02 11.80
C ALA A 71 32.94 -22.54 11.70
N GLY A 72 32.90 -23.06 10.47
CA GLY A 72 33.10 -24.49 10.18
C GLY A 72 31.88 -25.39 10.44
N SER A 73 30.74 -24.82 10.86
CA SER A 73 29.47 -25.54 10.91
C SER A 73 28.76 -25.49 9.56
N LYS A 74 27.86 -26.45 9.33
CA LYS A 74 26.99 -26.44 8.15
C LYS A 74 26.17 -25.15 8.04
N GLY A 75 25.71 -24.61 9.16
CA GLY A 75 24.90 -23.39 9.19
C GLY A 75 25.59 -22.15 8.60
N ALA A 76 26.93 -22.13 8.64
CA ALA A 76 27.75 -21.04 8.08
C ALA A 76 28.10 -21.23 6.59
N GLU A 77 27.70 -22.34 5.98
CA GLU A 77 27.97 -22.61 4.56
C GLU A 77 26.98 -21.83 3.68
N ILE A 78 27.47 -21.27 2.58
CA ILE A 78 26.62 -20.67 1.54
C ILE A 78 25.73 -21.77 0.95
N ILE A 79 24.46 -21.46 0.71
CA ILE A 79 23.53 -22.45 0.19
C ILE A 79 23.97 -23.00 -1.18
N PRO A 80 23.80 -24.30 -1.45
CA PRO A 80 24.22 -24.92 -2.71
C PRO A 80 23.65 -24.25 -3.97
N GLU A 81 22.45 -23.69 -3.88
CA GLU A 81 21.75 -22.98 -4.96
C GLU A 81 22.49 -21.73 -5.46
N LEU A 82 23.36 -21.16 -4.62
CA LEU A 82 24.10 -19.93 -4.85
C LEU A 82 25.62 -20.14 -4.69
N ALA A 83 26.10 -21.38 -4.87
CA ALA A 83 27.50 -21.73 -4.71
C ALA A 83 28.45 -20.76 -5.46
N PRO A 84 29.51 -20.26 -4.79
CA PRO A 84 30.52 -19.41 -5.43
C PRO A 84 31.27 -20.13 -6.54
N ASP A 85 31.68 -19.39 -7.58
CA ASP A 85 32.66 -19.85 -8.57
C ASP A 85 34.08 -19.60 -8.08
N ASP A 86 35.09 -20.27 -8.67
CA ASP A 86 36.51 -20.15 -8.29
C ASP A 86 37.09 -18.71 -8.31
N ASN A 87 36.42 -17.78 -8.99
CA ASN A 87 36.85 -16.39 -9.13
C ASN A 87 36.06 -15.41 -8.23
N ASP A 88 35.09 -15.91 -7.46
CA ASP A 88 34.28 -15.11 -6.55
C ASP A 88 35.02 -14.96 -5.20
N ASP A 89 34.94 -13.79 -4.58
CA ASP A 89 35.51 -13.57 -3.25
C ASP A 89 34.50 -13.98 -2.18
N VAL A 90 34.93 -14.69 -1.13
CA VAL A 90 34.10 -15.00 0.04
C VAL A 90 34.76 -14.36 1.26
N ILE A 91 34.06 -13.39 1.87
CA ILE A 91 34.57 -12.60 2.99
C ILE A 91 33.70 -12.89 4.21
N PRO A 92 34.25 -13.57 5.24
CA PRO A 92 33.52 -13.81 6.48
C PRO A 92 33.37 -12.50 7.27
N LYS A 93 32.21 -12.35 7.93
CA LYS A 93 31.92 -11.23 8.83
C LYS A 93 31.33 -11.74 10.14
N ARG A 94 31.37 -10.90 11.18
CA ARG A 94 30.85 -11.22 12.53
C ARG A 94 29.84 -10.21 13.03
N ARG A 95 29.50 -9.22 12.21
CA ARG A 95 28.59 -8.12 12.54
C ARG A 95 27.73 -7.84 11.32
N PHE A 96 26.66 -7.07 11.51
CA PHE A 96 25.70 -6.80 10.44
C PHE A 96 26.34 -6.18 9.19
N SER A 97 27.13 -5.12 9.36
CA SER A 97 27.79 -4.47 8.22
C SER A 97 28.94 -5.33 7.71
N GLY A 98 28.93 -5.58 6.40
CA GLY A 98 30.03 -6.18 5.67
C GLY A 98 31.33 -5.39 5.72
N PHE A 99 31.32 -4.12 6.16
CA PHE A 99 32.53 -3.30 6.29
C PHE A 99 33.14 -3.34 7.70
N PHE A 100 32.39 -3.81 8.70
CA PHE A 100 32.82 -3.70 10.09
C PHE A 100 33.83 -4.80 10.44
N GLY A 101 35.12 -4.46 10.34
CA GLY A 101 36.21 -5.36 10.72
C GLY A 101 36.44 -6.51 9.75
N THR A 102 36.19 -6.29 8.46
CA THR A 102 36.40 -7.26 7.36
C THR A 102 37.34 -6.70 6.30
N ASP A 103 37.70 -7.52 5.32
CA ASP A 103 38.50 -7.13 4.16
C ASP A 103 37.65 -6.56 2.98
N LEU A 104 36.37 -6.24 3.20
CA LEU A 104 35.49 -5.79 2.11
C LEU A 104 36.00 -4.49 1.46
N ASP A 105 36.33 -3.45 2.23
CA ASP A 105 36.77 -2.17 1.64
C ASP A 105 38.09 -2.34 0.88
N ILE A 106 39.09 -3.01 1.45
CA ILE A 106 40.37 -3.21 0.76
C ILE A 106 40.20 -4.00 -0.55
N THR A 107 39.37 -5.06 -0.54
CA THR A 107 39.04 -5.86 -1.74
C THR A 107 38.39 -5.00 -2.82
N LEU A 108 37.41 -4.17 -2.45
CA LEU A 108 36.72 -3.28 -3.38
C LEU A 108 37.66 -2.21 -3.96
N ARG A 109 38.55 -1.63 -3.15
CA ARG A 109 39.53 -0.61 -3.58
C ARG A 109 40.58 -1.18 -4.52
N GLU A 110 41.14 -2.35 -4.22
CA GLU A 110 42.11 -3.04 -5.09
C GLU A 110 41.49 -3.39 -6.44
N ARG A 111 40.21 -3.76 -6.45
CA ARG A 111 39.44 -4.00 -7.67
C ARG A 111 38.93 -2.70 -8.32
N SER A 112 39.21 -1.52 -7.76
CA SER A 112 38.76 -0.20 -8.24
C SER A 112 37.24 -0.12 -8.43
N VAL A 113 36.48 -0.76 -7.54
CA VAL A 113 35.02 -0.72 -7.54
C VAL A 113 34.54 0.64 -7.01
N GLU A 114 33.53 1.20 -7.68
CA GLU A 114 32.92 2.49 -7.33
C GLU A 114 31.43 2.33 -7.00
N THR A 115 30.83 1.21 -7.37
CA THR A 115 29.40 0.96 -7.21
C THR A 115 29.15 -0.46 -6.72
N LEU A 116 28.40 -0.60 -5.63
CA LEU A 116 28.03 -1.89 -5.06
C LEU A 116 26.59 -2.20 -5.39
N ARG A 117 26.34 -3.40 -5.86
CA ARG A 117 24.99 -3.91 -6.05
C ARG A 117 24.71 -5.00 -5.04
N LEU A 118 23.75 -4.78 -4.15
CA LEU A 118 23.50 -5.63 -3.00
C LEU A 118 22.28 -6.53 -3.23
N VAL A 119 22.42 -7.79 -2.82
CA VAL A 119 21.38 -8.82 -2.76
C VAL A 119 21.58 -9.67 -1.50
N GLY A 120 20.55 -10.38 -1.04
CA GLY A 120 20.62 -11.28 0.10
C GLY A 120 19.78 -10.86 1.31
N ASP A 121 20.19 -11.28 2.50
CA ASP A 121 19.43 -11.09 3.74
C ASP A 121 20.28 -10.46 4.86
N CYS A 122 19.70 -9.96 5.94
CA CYS A 122 18.34 -9.43 6.02
C CYS A 122 18.30 -7.98 5.52
N THR A 123 17.19 -7.58 4.89
CA THR A 123 17.01 -6.25 4.28
C THR A 123 17.21 -5.12 5.29
N ASN A 124 16.62 -5.26 6.48
CA ASN A 124 16.69 -4.30 7.58
C ASN A 124 17.84 -4.50 8.55
N ILE A 125 18.75 -5.43 8.26
CA ILE A 125 19.90 -5.72 9.11
C ILE A 125 21.15 -5.70 8.23
N CYS A 126 21.67 -6.86 7.80
CA CYS A 126 22.97 -6.93 7.16
C CYS A 126 23.03 -6.14 5.84
N VAL A 127 21.97 -6.17 5.03
CA VAL A 127 21.88 -5.37 3.80
C VAL A 127 21.87 -3.87 4.13
N LEU A 128 21.02 -3.43 5.06
CA LEU A 128 20.89 -2.02 5.44
C LEU A 128 22.20 -1.45 6.00
N TYR A 129 22.81 -2.14 6.97
CA TYR A 129 24.04 -1.68 7.61
C TYR A 129 25.22 -1.69 6.63
N THR A 130 25.32 -2.70 5.75
CA THR A 130 26.34 -2.72 4.69
C THR A 130 26.15 -1.56 3.71
N ALA A 131 24.90 -1.28 3.30
CA ALA A 131 24.59 -0.19 2.40
C ALA A 131 24.88 1.20 3.00
N ALA A 132 24.56 1.38 4.29
CA ALA A 132 24.83 2.60 5.02
C ALA A 132 26.34 2.89 5.10
N ASP A 133 27.14 1.89 5.46
CA ASP A 133 28.60 2.02 5.54
C ASP A 133 29.23 2.22 4.16
N ALA A 134 28.78 1.47 3.15
CA ALA A 134 29.23 1.68 1.77
C ALA A 134 29.04 3.13 1.33
N ARG A 135 27.87 3.71 1.63
CA ARG A 135 27.60 5.12 1.32
C ARG A 135 28.52 6.07 2.08
N ASN A 136 28.71 5.84 3.38
CA ASN A 136 29.60 6.66 4.21
C ASN A 136 31.07 6.59 3.74
N LEU A 137 31.48 5.48 3.15
CA LEU A 137 32.80 5.26 2.54
C LEU A 137 32.90 5.77 1.10
N GLY A 138 31.82 6.34 0.55
CA GLY A 138 31.78 7.00 -0.75
C GLY A 138 31.50 6.09 -1.93
N TYR A 139 31.02 4.86 -1.72
CA TYR A 139 30.53 4.01 -2.81
C TYR A 139 29.13 4.45 -3.25
N ALA A 140 28.85 4.36 -4.55
CA ALA A 140 27.48 4.31 -5.01
C ALA A 140 26.89 2.94 -4.63
N VAL A 141 25.62 2.88 -4.22
CA VAL A 141 24.98 1.62 -3.85
C VAL A 141 23.66 1.47 -4.60
N GLU A 142 23.46 0.26 -5.11
CA GLU A 142 22.27 -0.23 -5.77
C GLU A 142 21.75 -1.41 -4.96
N VAL A 143 20.47 -1.44 -4.59
CA VAL A 143 19.86 -2.61 -3.95
C VAL A 143 18.87 -3.23 -4.91
N VAL A 144 18.97 -4.53 -5.14
CA VAL A 144 18.01 -5.26 -5.97
C VAL A 144 16.82 -5.62 -5.10
N ARG A 145 15.75 -4.84 -5.20
CA ARG A 145 14.56 -5.00 -4.36
C ARG A 145 14.03 -6.43 -4.34
N GLU A 146 13.94 -7.07 -5.52
CA GLU A 146 13.46 -8.45 -5.63
C GLU A 146 14.52 -9.50 -5.24
N GLY A 147 15.76 -9.07 -4.97
CA GLY A 147 16.89 -9.91 -4.58
C GLY A 147 17.23 -9.79 -3.09
N VAL A 148 16.43 -9.09 -2.29
CA VAL A 148 16.63 -8.97 -0.83
C VAL A 148 15.37 -9.36 -0.08
N THR A 149 15.53 -9.89 1.14
CA THR A 149 14.39 -10.26 2.00
C THR A 149 14.68 -10.03 3.48
N SER A 150 13.65 -10.13 4.32
CA SER A 150 13.76 -10.22 5.77
C SER A 150 12.70 -11.18 6.33
N PHE A 151 12.91 -11.63 7.56
CA PHE A 151 11.92 -12.40 8.33
C PHE A 151 10.69 -11.58 8.76
N ASP A 152 10.82 -10.25 8.76
CA ASP A 152 9.73 -9.32 9.04
C ASP A 152 9.45 -8.47 7.78
N ALA A 153 8.25 -8.61 7.23
CA ALA A 153 7.85 -7.93 6.01
C ALA A 153 7.70 -6.41 6.17
N GLU A 154 7.29 -5.94 7.35
CA GLU A 154 7.20 -4.50 7.63
C GLU A 154 8.60 -3.91 7.77
N ALA A 155 9.49 -4.56 8.52
CA ALA A 155 10.87 -4.14 8.65
C ALA A 155 11.62 -4.16 7.31
N HIS A 156 11.35 -5.16 6.44
CA HIS A 156 11.86 -5.21 5.07
C HIS A 156 11.48 -3.94 4.28
N GLU A 157 10.19 -3.58 4.28
CA GLU A 157 9.71 -2.39 3.56
C GLU A 157 10.22 -1.08 4.17
N ASP A 158 10.34 -0.99 5.50
CA ASP A 158 10.95 0.16 6.17
C ASP A 158 12.41 0.34 5.80
N ALA A 159 13.18 -0.73 5.77
CA ALA A 159 14.57 -0.67 5.37
C ALA A 159 14.74 -0.30 3.89
N LEU A 160 13.89 -0.80 2.99
CA LEU A 160 13.87 -0.34 1.60
C LEU A 160 13.57 1.16 1.49
N ARG A 161 12.59 1.66 2.27
CA ARG A 161 12.31 3.09 2.36
C ARG A 161 13.51 3.88 2.89
N GLU A 162 14.25 3.35 3.86
CA GLU A 162 15.45 4.00 4.40
C GLU A 162 16.60 4.01 3.37
N LEU A 163 16.82 2.88 2.69
CA LEU A 163 17.78 2.73 1.59
C LEU A 163 17.48 3.75 0.47
N GLU A 164 16.22 3.94 0.10
CA GLU A 164 15.81 4.88 -0.94
C GLU A 164 15.84 6.35 -0.46
N LYS A 165 15.14 6.67 0.64
CA LYS A 165 14.88 8.06 1.04
C LYS A 165 16.04 8.69 1.79
N THR A 166 16.63 7.94 2.71
CA THR A 166 17.73 8.42 3.55
C THR A 166 19.04 8.20 2.85
N LEU A 167 19.29 6.96 2.40
CA LEU A 167 20.54 6.56 1.77
C LEU A 167 20.62 6.94 0.27
N ARG A 168 19.53 7.45 -0.34
CA ARG A 168 19.47 7.91 -1.75
C ARG A 168 20.03 6.88 -2.73
N LEU A 169 19.79 5.61 -2.46
CA LEU A 169 20.27 4.52 -3.29
C LEU A 169 19.35 4.35 -4.49
N THR A 170 19.92 3.91 -5.61
CA THR A 170 19.12 3.66 -6.82
C THR A 170 18.51 2.26 -6.71
N GLU A 171 17.18 2.18 -6.56
CA GLU A 171 16.48 0.91 -6.71
C GLU A 171 16.57 0.43 -8.16
N LEU A 172 17.06 -0.79 -8.36
CA LEU A 172 17.08 -1.42 -9.68
C LEU A 172 16.09 -2.57 -9.72
N ARG A 173 14.89 -2.27 -10.22
CA ARG A 173 13.91 -3.28 -10.60
C ARG A 173 14.43 -4.08 -11.78
N THR A 174 14.48 -5.39 -11.64
CA THR A 174 14.92 -6.27 -12.73
C THR A 174 13.87 -6.26 -13.85
N ARG A 175 14.06 -5.46 -14.90
CA ARG A 175 13.16 -5.47 -16.08
C ARG A 175 13.31 -6.82 -16.80
N LEU A 176 12.25 -7.61 -16.85
CA LEU A 176 12.10 -8.71 -17.80
C LEU A 176 12.28 -8.13 -19.22
N GLY A 177 13.39 -8.48 -19.87
CA GLY A 177 13.77 -7.94 -21.17
C GLY A 177 12.85 -8.42 -22.29
N VAL A 178 12.26 -7.47 -23.01
CA VAL A 178 12.22 -7.52 -24.47
C VAL A 178 13.09 -6.36 -24.96
N ILE A 179 14.13 -6.71 -25.69
CA ILE A 179 15.22 -5.86 -26.18
C ILE A 179 14.70 -4.95 -27.30
N SER A 180 14.96 -3.64 -27.23
CA SER A 180 15.42 -2.79 -28.35
C SER A 180 15.68 -1.37 -27.85
N GLY A 181 16.75 -0.75 -28.34
CA GLY A 181 17.46 0.34 -27.70
C GLY A 181 17.06 1.76 -28.12
N MET A 182 17.56 2.73 -27.38
CA MET A 182 18.31 3.87 -27.94
C MET A 182 19.02 4.63 -26.84
N ARG A 183 20.26 5.00 -27.15
CA ARG A 183 21.25 5.66 -26.30
C ARG A 183 21.01 7.16 -26.18
N ALA A 184 21.40 7.69 -25.02
CA ALA A 184 22.16 8.94 -24.78
C ALA A 184 21.56 10.31 -25.15
N ALA A 185 21.28 11.11 -24.10
CA ALA A 185 21.55 12.54 -23.89
C ALA A 185 20.64 13.00 -22.74
N LEU A 186 21.00 13.78 -21.71
CA LEU A 186 22.14 14.65 -21.45
C LEU A 186 22.21 14.90 -19.93
N LEU A 187 23.41 15.18 -19.43
CA LEU A 187 23.77 15.40 -18.03
C LEU A 187 24.00 16.91 -17.77
N PHE A 188 23.74 17.33 -16.51
CA PHE A 188 24.18 18.55 -15.79
C PHE A 188 23.47 19.90 -16.02
N VAL A 189 22.88 20.49 -14.94
CA VAL A 189 23.46 21.57 -14.10
C VAL A 189 22.49 22.04 -12.96
N THR A 190 22.94 21.79 -11.72
CA THR A 190 22.88 22.54 -10.44
C THR A 190 21.59 23.03 -9.73
N LEU A 191 21.44 22.50 -8.50
CA LEU A 191 21.32 23.20 -7.19
C LEU A 191 20.58 24.55 -7.14
N LEU A 192 19.41 24.56 -6.46
CA LEU A 192 19.21 25.27 -5.18
C LEU A 192 17.80 24.98 -4.60
N GLY A 193 17.74 24.50 -3.37
CA GLY A 193 16.71 24.89 -2.41
C GLY A 193 15.37 24.13 -2.39
N ALA A 194 14.94 23.83 -1.16
CA ALA A 194 13.60 23.42 -0.71
C ALA A 194 13.28 21.91 -0.75
N THR A 195 13.79 21.28 0.29
CA THR A 195 13.31 20.11 1.03
C THR A 195 11.80 20.17 1.39
N ILE A 196 11.18 18.98 1.44
CA ILE A 196 9.96 18.54 2.19
C ILE A 196 8.60 18.64 1.46
N ALA A 197 8.02 17.46 1.15
CA ALA A 197 6.67 16.99 1.55
C ALA A 197 6.03 16.05 0.50
N SER A 198 5.96 14.74 0.78
CA SER A 198 4.83 13.86 0.38
C SER A 198 5.07 12.42 0.86
N SER A 199 4.93 12.15 2.15
CA SER A 199 4.77 10.80 2.71
C SER A 199 4.25 10.92 4.15
N ALA A 200 3.00 11.31 4.33
CA ALA A 200 2.28 11.17 5.59
C ALA A 200 0.77 11.37 5.36
N CYS A 201 0.07 10.31 5.02
CA CYS A 201 -1.38 10.14 5.20
C CYS A 201 -1.55 8.61 5.17
N TYR A 202 -1.34 7.88 6.25
CA TYR A 202 -2.27 7.75 7.37
C TYR A 202 -1.47 7.36 8.61
N GLY A 203 -1.48 8.22 9.63
CA GLY A 203 -0.78 7.95 10.88
C GLY A 203 -0.66 9.21 11.71
N ALA A 204 -1.68 9.46 12.53
CA ALA A 204 -1.79 10.56 13.49
C ALA A 204 -1.73 11.98 12.88
N PHE A 205 -2.73 12.79 13.23
CA PHE A 205 -2.80 14.20 12.88
C PHE A 205 -1.49 14.95 13.22
N GLY A 206 -1.01 15.73 12.25
CA GLY A 206 0.18 16.58 12.34
C GLY A 206 0.79 16.81 10.96
N GLY A 207 0.16 17.64 10.12
CA GLY A 207 0.71 18.08 8.83
C GLY A 207 -0.17 17.83 7.60
N MET A 208 -1.36 18.42 7.50
CA MET A 208 -2.26 18.27 6.34
C MET A 208 -1.72 18.93 5.06
N THR A 209 -1.44 18.12 4.04
CA THR A 209 -2.21 18.21 2.78
C THR A 209 -3.63 17.72 3.08
N ILE A 210 -4.65 18.57 2.95
CA ILE A 210 -6.05 18.18 3.20
C ILE A 210 -6.45 17.14 2.16
N ASP A 211 -6.46 15.87 2.56
CA ASP A 211 -6.91 14.74 1.75
C ASP A 211 -8.41 14.44 2.02
N TYR A 212 -9.11 14.05 0.95
CA TYR A 212 -10.56 14.06 0.73
C TYR A 212 -11.38 13.02 1.53
N ILE A 213 -11.21 12.92 2.84
CA ILE A 213 -12.03 12.02 3.69
C ILE A 213 -13.26 12.78 4.17
N ASP A 214 -14.45 12.33 3.77
CA ASP A 214 -15.71 12.86 4.33
C ASP A 214 -15.90 12.32 5.74
N PHE A 215 -15.56 13.13 6.74
CA PHE A 215 -15.63 12.77 8.14
C PHE A 215 -16.51 13.72 8.95
N VAL A 216 -16.93 13.23 10.11
CA VAL A 216 -17.43 14.04 11.23
C VAL A 216 -16.77 13.58 12.51
N ARG A 217 -16.34 14.51 13.37
CA ARG A 217 -15.76 14.20 14.68
C ARG A 217 -16.75 14.50 15.78
N VAL A 218 -17.07 13.49 16.59
CA VAL A 218 -17.98 13.61 17.74
C VAL A 218 -17.30 13.03 18.98
N GLY A 219 -16.98 13.91 19.93
CA GLY A 219 -16.10 13.60 21.05
C GLY A 219 -14.74 13.09 20.55
N GLU A 220 -14.37 11.90 21.03
CA GLU A 220 -13.12 11.24 20.64
C GLU A 220 -13.23 10.40 19.36
N VAL A 221 -14.45 10.19 18.87
CA VAL A 221 -14.71 9.32 17.72
C VAL A 221 -14.73 10.13 16.43
N THR A 222 -13.91 9.73 15.48
CA THR A 222 -14.02 10.16 14.09
C THR A 222 -14.92 9.16 13.38
N TYR A 223 -15.90 9.66 12.62
CA TYR A 223 -16.75 8.86 11.75
C TYR A 223 -16.49 9.23 10.31
N VAL A 224 -16.55 8.27 9.41
CA VAL A 224 -16.33 8.48 7.97
C VAL A 224 -17.56 8.03 7.19
N ALA A 225 -17.92 8.80 6.17
CA ALA A 225 -19.06 8.52 5.31
C ALA A 225 -18.85 7.21 4.54
N SER A 226 -19.90 6.39 4.51
CA SER A 226 -19.93 5.11 3.80
C SER A 226 -20.68 5.27 2.47
N TYR A 227 -19.93 5.44 1.38
CA TYR A 227 -20.48 5.61 0.03
C TYR A 227 -20.73 4.29 -0.72
N THR A 228 -20.19 3.18 -0.22
CA THR A 228 -20.21 1.87 -0.88
C THR A 228 -20.76 0.78 0.05
N SER A 229 -21.73 1.09 0.91
CA SER A 229 -22.13 0.19 2.00
C SER A 229 -22.77 -1.14 1.57
N GLY A 230 -22.99 -1.42 0.27
CA GLY A 230 -23.51 -2.72 -0.20
C GLY A 230 -24.95 -3.07 0.24
N GLY A 231 -25.60 -2.19 1.02
CA GLY A 231 -26.98 -2.33 1.49
C GLY A 231 -27.85 -1.17 1.02
N ARG A 232 -29.09 -1.08 1.55
CA ARG A 232 -29.99 0.03 1.23
C ARG A 232 -29.45 1.36 1.77
N GLU A 233 -29.77 2.45 1.07
CA GLU A 233 -29.53 3.80 1.57
C GLU A 233 -30.40 4.11 2.81
N LEU A 234 -29.95 5.06 3.62
CA LEU A 234 -30.73 5.56 4.74
C LEU A 234 -31.89 6.44 4.25
N GLY A 235 -33.05 6.29 4.87
CA GLY A 235 -34.18 7.19 4.73
C GLY A 235 -34.44 7.99 6.00
N GLU A 236 -35.32 8.98 5.90
CA GLU A 236 -35.73 9.83 7.04
C GLU A 236 -36.25 9.02 8.24
N GLY A 237 -36.89 7.87 7.99
CA GLY A 237 -37.38 6.98 9.05
C GLY A 237 -36.29 6.32 9.89
N ASP A 238 -35.05 6.28 9.39
CA ASP A 238 -33.89 5.73 10.09
C ASP A 238 -33.26 6.73 11.07
N LEU A 239 -33.63 8.01 10.98
CA LEU A 239 -33.07 9.07 11.82
C LEU A 239 -33.59 8.99 13.27
N GLY A 240 -32.64 8.94 14.19
CA GLY A 240 -32.85 9.14 15.62
C GLY A 240 -32.80 10.63 16.00
N PRO A 241 -32.69 10.94 17.30
CA PRO A 241 -32.54 12.32 17.74
C PRO A 241 -31.23 12.95 17.22
N GLU A 242 -31.21 14.28 17.13
CA GLU A 242 -30.02 15.07 16.84
C GLU A 242 -28.94 14.78 17.89
N ARG A 243 -27.74 14.42 17.43
CA ARG A 243 -26.56 14.13 18.26
C ARG A 243 -25.75 15.40 18.51
N LEU A 244 -25.53 16.19 17.47
CA LEU A 244 -24.88 17.51 17.52
C LEU A 244 -25.23 18.34 16.29
N ARG A 245 -24.83 19.61 16.32
CA ARG A 245 -24.71 20.46 15.13
C ARG A 245 -23.25 20.71 14.83
N VAL A 246 -22.91 20.62 13.55
CA VAL A 246 -21.53 20.84 13.10
C VAL A 246 -21.11 22.24 13.50
N LYS A 247 -19.98 22.33 14.22
CA LYS A 247 -19.42 23.61 14.67
C LYS A 247 -18.65 24.25 13.53
N GLN A 248 -17.87 23.47 12.79
CA GLN A 248 -17.02 23.96 11.72
C GLN A 248 -16.92 22.97 10.56
N THR A 249 -16.98 23.51 9.34
CA THR A 249 -16.74 22.75 8.10
C THR A 249 -15.33 23.00 7.61
N LEU A 250 -14.52 21.95 7.44
CA LEU A 250 -13.11 22.11 7.07
C LEU A 250 -12.89 22.33 5.57
N ALA A 251 -13.74 21.77 4.70
CA ALA A 251 -13.60 21.91 3.24
C ALA A 251 -13.72 23.35 2.73
N ARG A 252 -14.23 24.29 3.55
CA ARG A 252 -14.39 25.71 3.21
C ARG A 252 -13.50 26.64 4.05
N GLY A 253 -12.70 26.10 4.98
CA GLY A 253 -11.87 26.90 5.87
C GLY A 253 -10.40 26.95 5.47
N GLY A 254 -9.73 28.08 5.74
CA GLY A 254 -8.29 28.27 5.51
C GLY A 254 -7.43 27.64 6.61
N PHE A 255 -7.67 26.37 6.95
CA PHE A 255 -6.93 25.67 8.00
C PHE A 255 -5.55 25.22 7.50
N GLY A 256 -4.52 25.50 8.29
CA GLY A 256 -3.14 25.11 8.00
C GLY A 256 -2.85 23.63 8.28
N PRO A 257 -1.67 23.14 7.88
CA PRO A 257 -1.27 21.73 8.02
C PRO A 257 -1.26 21.24 9.48
N GLU A 258 -1.10 22.13 10.45
CA GLU A 258 -1.06 21.78 11.88
C GLU A 258 -2.45 21.70 12.53
N TYR A 259 -3.54 21.81 11.76
CA TYR A 259 -4.88 21.73 12.32
C TYR A 259 -5.32 20.28 12.57
N HIS A 260 -5.62 19.97 13.83
CA HIS A 260 -6.19 18.70 14.26
C HIS A 260 -7.71 18.88 14.43
N PRO A 261 -8.55 18.12 13.71
CA PRO A 261 -9.99 18.16 13.87
C PRO A 261 -10.39 17.93 15.33
N VAL A 262 -11.32 18.75 15.79
CA VAL A 262 -11.85 18.71 17.15
C VAL A 262 -13.32 18.29 17.16
N ASP A 263 -13.86 18.05 18.35
CA ASP A 263 -15.28 17.72 18.53
C ASP A 263 -16.19 18.75 17.85
N GLY A 264 -17.04 18.28 16.95
CA GLY A 264 -17.98 19.08 16.17
C GLY A 264 -17.46 19.51 14.79
N ASP A 265 -16.23 19.17 14.42
CA ASP A 265 -15.71 19.40 13.07
C ASP A 265 -16.27 18.37 12.10
N ALA A 266 -16.56 18.83 10.88
CA ALA A 266 -16.88 17.97 9.76
C ALA A 266 -16.10 18.39 8.51
N ALA A 267 -15.81 17.42 7.63
CA ALA A 267 -15.16 17.71 6.36
C ALA A 267 -16.07 18.55 5.46
N PHE A 268 -17.29 18.06 5.17
CA PHE A 268 -18.16 18.66 4.16
C PHE A 268 -19.55 19.07 4.66
N ILE A 269 -20.01 18.52 5.78
CA ILE A 269 -21.30 18.88 6.36
C ILE A 269 -21.26 20.38 6.74
N PRO A 270 -22.24 21.21 6.32
CA PRO A 270 -22.24 22.64 6.62
C PRO A 270 -22.27 22.94 8.12
N SER A 271 -21.57 24.01 8.53
CA SER A 271 -21.65 24.51 9.90
C SER A 271 -23.10 24.89 10.24
N GLY A 272 -23.56 24.45 11.42
CA GLY A 272 -24.93 24.57 11.89
C GLY A 272 -25.85 23.42 11.50
N ASP A 273 -25.47 22.59 10.53
CA ASP A 273 -26.29 21.45 10.11
C ASP A 273 -26.25 20.30 11.12
N PRO A 274 -27.38 19.60 11.28
CA PRO A 274 -27.52 18.54 12.28
C PRO A 274 -26.88 17.22 11.83
N VAL A 275 -26.25 16.55 12.81
CA VAL A 275 -25.81 15.16 12.75
C VAL A 275 -26.71 14.37 13.68
N TYR A 276 -27.27 13.27 13.19
CA TYR A 276 -28.29 12.47 13.87
C TYR A 276 -27.73 11.12 14.32
N LEU A 277 -28.33 10.57 15.37
CA LEU A 277 -28.19 9.14 15.67
C LEU A 277 -28.91 8.31 14.60
N VAL A 278 -28.46 7.07 14.37
CA VAL A 278 -29.18 6.09 13.56
C VAL A 278 -30.01 5.20 14.48
N ARG A 279 -31.32 5.07 14.22
CA ARG A 279 -32.20 4.23 15.05
C ARG A 279 -31.73 2.78 15.07
N GLY A 280 -31.80 2.16 16.24
CA GLY A 280 -31.40 0.76 16.43
C GLY A 280 -29.90 0.55 16.61
N TYR A 281 -29.08 1.61 16.63
CA TYR A 281 -27.63 1.50 16.80
C TYR A 281 -27.08 2.47 17.83
N THR A 282 -25.97 2.07 18.44
CA THR A 282 -25.25 2.92 19.38
C THR A 282 -24.53 4.06 18.65
N PRO A 283 -24.35 5.21 19.33
CA PRO A 283 -23.53 6.29 18.80
C PRO A 283 -22.08 5.87 18.55
N SER A 284 -21.55 4.86 19.25
CA SER A 284 -20.18 4.36 19.04
C SER A 284 -19.96 3.69 17.69
N PHE A 285 -21.02 3.33 16.97
CA PHE A 285 -20.93 2.70 15.66
C PHE A 285 -21.29 3.64 14.51
N ARG A 286 -22.44 4.31 14.55
CA ARG A 286 -22.89 5.08 13.39
C ARG A 286 -23.79 6.27 13.67
N LEU A 287 -23.64 7.24 12.79
CA LEU A 287 -24.37 8.51 12.73
C LEU A 287 -24.89 8.72 11.31
N ALA A 288 -25.76 9.70 11.14
CA ALA A 288 -26.24 10.13 9.84
C ALA A 288 -26.21 11.65 9.74
N ALA A 289 -25.86 12.17 8.58
CA ALA A 289 -25.92 13.62 8.32
C ALA A 289 -26.29 13.87 6.87
N ARG A 290 -26.75 15.09 6.58
CA ARG A 290 -27.03 15.49 5.21
C ARG A 290 -25.80 16.13 4.60
N HIS A 291 -25.48 15.72 3.39
CA HIS A 291 -24.49 16.34 2.52
C HIS A 291 -25.18 16.58 1.17
N ASP A 292 -25.29 17.84 0.76
CA ASP A 292 -25.98 18.26 -0.47
C ASP A 292 -27.41 17.69 -0.61
N GLY A 293 -28.14 17.66 0.51
CA GLY A 293 -29.52 17.19 0.56
C GLY A 293 -29.69 15.67 0.58
N ARG A 294 -28.61 14.89 0.42
CA ARG A 294 -28.63 13.43 0.54
C ARG A 294 -28.29 13.00 1.96
N LEU A 295 -28.98 11.98 2.47
CA LEU A 295 -28.70 11.42 3.77
C LEU A 295 -27.58 10.39 3.68
N LEU A 296 -26.44 10.68 4.30
CA LEU A 296 -25.28 9.80 4.32
C LEU A 296 -25.15 9.10 5.67
N LEU A 297 -24.72 7.84 5.61
CA LEU A 297 -24.32 7.05 6.77
C LEU A 297 -22.86 7.33 7.09
N TYR A 298 -22.57 7.69 8.34
CA TYR A 298 -21.21 7.88 8.87
C TYR A 298 -20.94 6.77 9.88
N GLU A 299 -19.88 6.00 9.68
CA GLU A 299 -19.51 4.89 10.57
C GLU A 299 -18.22 5.21 11.32
N ALA A 300 -18.13 4.74 12.56
CA ALA A 300 -16.98 4.94 13.41
C ALA A 300 -15.71 4.41 12.73
N ASP A 301 -14.72 5.29 12.71
CA ASP A 301 -13.44 5.13 12.05
C ASP A 301 -12.35 4.89 13.10
N THR A 302 -12.12 5.92 13.90
CA THR A 302 -11.06 5.97 14.91
C THR A 302 -11.60 6.51 16.22
N SER A 303 -11.12 5.98 17.33
CA SER A 303 -11.43 6.38 18.69
C SER A 303 -10.25 6.02 19.59
N ALA A 304 -9.68 7.01 20.27
CA ALA A 304 -8.58 6.79 21.22
C ALA A 304 -8.96 5.86 22.40
N GLN A 305 -10.24 5.60 22.59
CA GLN A 305 -10.76 4.75 23.66
C GLN A 305 -11.14 3.34 23.18
N ALA A 306 -11.09 3.06 21.88
CA ALA A 306 -11.45 1.75 21.35
C ALA A 306 -10.40 0.72 21.76
N LYS A 307 -10.84 -0.33 22.47
CA LYS A 307 -10.01 -1.44 22.93
C LYS A 307 -10.44 -2.76 22.32
N ARG A 308 -11.70 -2.86 21.90
CA ARG A 308 -12.27 -4.03 21.23
C ARG A 308 -13.19 -3.63 20.09
N GLY A 309 -13.46 -4.55 19.17
CA GLY A 309 -14.30 -4.26 17.99
C GLY A 309 -15.68 -3.70 18.36
N ALA A 310 -16.26 -4.11 19.49
CA ALA A 310 -17.53 -3.58 20.02
C ALA A 310 -17.51 -2.07 20.34
N ASP A 311 -16.32 -1.48 20.51
CA ASP A 311 -16.18 -0.03 20.74
C ASP A 311 -16.33 0.78 19.44
N LEU A 312 -16.28 0.11 18.28
CA LEU A 312 -16.39 0.70 16.93
C LEU A 312 -17.54 0.12 16.10
N LEU A 313 -18.10 -1.03 16.51
CA LEU A 313 -19.14 -1.75 15.79
C LEU A 313 -20.26 -2.16 16.75
N ASP A 314 -21.50 -1.97 16.30
CA ASP A 314 -22.70 -2.43 16.99
C ASP A 314 -23.52 -3.31 16.03
N ILE A 315 -22.97 -4.50 15.78
CA ILE A 315 -23.50 -5.49 14.83
C ILE A 315 -23.94 -6.80 15.51
N GLY A 316 -23.73 -6.96 16.82
CA GLY A 316 -24.06 -8.19 17.56
C GLY A 316 -25.55 -8.52 17.51
N GLY A 317 -25.91 -9.72 17.02
CA GLY A 317 -27.30 -10.13 16.81
C GLY A 317 -28.04 -9.36 15.70
N LYS A 318 -27.34 -8.51 14.95
CA LYS A 318 -27.92 -7.65 13.91
C LYS A 318 -27.50 -8.06 12.49
N VAL A 319 -26.53 -8.95 12.34
CA VAL A 319 -26.06 -9.47 11.06
C VAL A 319 -26.98 -10.58 10.55
N LYS A 320 -27.46 -10.44 9.32
CA LYS A 320 -28.29 -11.44 8.62
C LYS A 320 -27.42 -12.40 7.79
N SER A 321 -26.31 -11.90 7.24
CA SER A 321 -25.37 -12.63 6.39
C SER A 321 -24.02 -11.92 6.36
N ILE A 322 -22.95 -12.68 6.13
CA ILE A 322 -21.60 -12.16 5.89
C ILE A 322 -21.26 -12.46 4.44
N ALA A 323 -20.89 -11.44 3.68
CA ALA A 323 -20.59 -11.58 2.26
C ALA A 323 -19.17 -11.13 1.94
N LEU A 324 -18.52 -11.84 1.03
CA LEU A 324 -17.38 -11.29 0.31
C LEU A 324 -17.95 -10.38 -0.78
N VAL A 325 -17.61 -9.10 -0.73
CA VAL A 325 -18.00 -8.14 -1.76
C VAL A 325 -16.81 -7.82 -2.63
N SER A 326 -17.10 -7.50 -3.89
CA SER A 326 -16.09 -7.21 -4.87
C SER A 326 -15.22 -6.05 -4.41
N GLN A 327 -13.90 -6.20 -4.54
CA GLN A 327 -13.00 -5.04 -4.41
C GLN A 327 -13.21 -4.04 -5.54
N LYS A 328 -13.89 -4.50 -6.61
CA LYS A 328 -14.52 -3.76 -7.71
C LYS A 328 -15.46 -2.68 -7.10
N ASP A 329 -16.76 -2.81 -7.10
CA ASP A 329 -17.69 -1.78 -6.56
C ASP A 329 -17.81 -1.66 -5.03
N GLY A 330 -17.32 -2.64 -4.26
CA GLY A 330 -17.66 -2.79 -2.83
C GLY A 330 -19.12 -3.18 -2.57
N LYS A 331 -19.89 -3.55 -3.60
CA LYS A 331 -21.34 -3.81 -3.55
C LYS A 331 -21.71 -5.18 -4.10
N THR A 332 -21.11 -5.60 -5.22
CA THR A 332 -21.34 -6.89 -5.85
C THR A 332 -20.90 -7.99 -4.91
N VAL A 333 -21.85 -8.84 -4.53
CA VAL A 333 -21.60 -9.98 -3.66
C VAL A 333 -21.01 -11.11 -4.50
N LEU A 334 -19.79 -11.52 -4.15
CA LEU A 334 -19.06 -12.61 -4.79
C LEU A 334 -19.44 -13.96 -4.19
N SER A 335 -19.59 -14.00 -2.87
CA SER A 335 -20.01 -15.18 -2.12
C SER A 335 -20.61 -14.75 -0.79
N ARG A 336 -21.42 -15.62 -0.18
CA ARG A 336 -22.18 -15.29 1.03
C ARG A 336 -22.25 -16.47 1.99
N LEU A 337 -22.12 -16.16 3.28
CA LEU A 337 -22.41 -17.03 4.42
C LEU A 337 -23.76 -16.62 5.02
N GLU A 338 -24.68 -17.57 5.14
CA GLU A 338 -26.05 -17.37 5.64
C GLU A 338 -26.39 -18.24 6.87
N ASP A 339 -25.47 -19.12 7.31
CA ASP A 339 -25.65 -19.92 8.52
C ASP A 339 -25.62 -19.02 9.76
N ARG A 340 -26.78 -18.84 10.40
CA ARG A 340 -26.93 -17.95 11.54
C ARG A 340 -26.05 -18.30 12.74
N SER A 341 -25.92 -19.59 13.07
CA SER A 341 -25.10 -19.99 14.21
C SER A 341 -23.64 -19.64 13.96
N ARG A 342 -23.16 -19.93 12.74
CA ARG A 342 -21.80 -19.57 12.35
C ARG A 342 -21.60 -18.05 12.29
N ILE A 343 -22.58 -17.30 11.80
CA ILE A 343 -22.53 -15.83 11.76
C ILE A 343 -22.39 -15.24 13.16
N ASP A 344 -23.20 -15.69 14.12
CA ASP A 344 -23.18 -15.15 15.48
C ASP A 344 -21.81 -15.38 16.15
N ASP A 345 -21.23 -16.57 15.96
CA ASP A 345 -19.88 -16.88 16.46
C ASP A 345 -18.80 -15.99 15.80
N LEU A 346 -18.86 -15.79 14.49
CA LEU A 346 -17.92 -14.95 13.76
C LEU A 346 -18.04 -13.46 14.14
N VAL A 347 -19.27 -12.97 14.29
CA VAL A 347 -19.53 -11.60 14.73
C VAL A 347 -19.00 -11.40 16.15
N ARG A 348 -19.16 -12.40 17.03
CA ARG A 348 -18.60 -12.34 18.38
C ARG A 348 -17.08 -12.21 18.36
N LEU A 349 -16.38 -12.96 17.50
CA LEU A 349 -14.92 -12.82 17.34
C LEU A 349 -14.51 -11.41 16.91
N VAL A 350 -15.27 -10.80 15.98
CA VAL A 350 -15.02 -9.42 15.55
C VAL A 350 -15.25 -8.42 16.69
N LEU A 351 -16.34 -8.56 17.44
CA LEU A 351 -16.69 -7.65 18.52
C LEU A 351 -15.77 -7.77 19.75
N ASP A 352 -15.31 -8.99 20.05
CA ASP A 352 -14.38 -9.26 21.15
C ASP A 352 -12.91 -9.00 20.76
N GLY A 353 -12.61 -8.97 19.46
CA GLY A 353 -11.26 -8.78 18.92
C GLY A 353 -10.60 -7.49 19.40
N PRO A 354 -9.34 -7.54 19.86
CA PRO A 354 -8.65 -6.36 20.37
C PRO A 354 -8.44 -5.34 19.25
N VAL A 355 -8.51 -4.06 19.60
CA VAL A 355 -8.33 -2.95 18.67
C VAL A 355 -6.98 -2.31 18.88
N ASP A 356 -6.19 -2.26 17.81
CA ASP A 356 -4.97 -1.48 17.73
C ASP A 356 -5.10 -0.44 16.61
N GLN A 357 -5.32 0.83 17.02
CA GLN A 357 -5.42 1.97 16.11
C GLN A 357 -4.15 2.82 16.08
N SER A 358 -3.02 2.28 16.56
CA SER A 358 -1.71 2.85 16.28
C SER A 358 -1.56 3.02 14.76
N PRO A 359 -0.74 3.98 14.27
CA PRO A 359 -0.57 4.22 12.84
C PRO A 359 -0.38 2.90 12.08
N LEU A 360 -1.44 2.43 11.44
CA LEU A 360 -1.38 1.30 10.53
C LEU A 360 -0.59 1.85 9.34
N GLY A 361 0.73 1.64 9.32
CA GLY A 361 1.58 2.05 8.21
C GLY A 361 0.91 1.67 6.90
N ALA A 362 0.93 2.58 5.90
CA ALA A 362 0.13 2.50 4.68
C ALA A 362 -0.01 1.06 4.12
N ARG A 363 -1.10 0.36 4.47
CA ARG A 363 -1.30 -1.05 4.11
C ARG A 363 -1.85 -1.14 2.70
N VAL A 364 -1.26 -2.03 1.91
CA VAL A 364 -1.47 -2.14 0.47
C VAL A 364 -2.84 -2.76 0.19
N TYR A 365 -3.81 -1.92 -0.20
CA TYR A 365 -5.02 -2.39 -0.88
C TYR A 365 -4.65 -3.11 -2.21
N GLY A 366 -5.32 -4.21 -2.54
CA GLY A 366 -5.21 -4.86 -3.86
C GLY A 366 -4.22 -6.02 -3.99
N SER A 367 -3.78 -6.64 -2.89
CA SER A 367 -3.29 -8.02 -2.92
C SER A 367 -4.48 -9.00 -2.80
N ASP A 368 -4.33 -10.23 -3.29
CA ASP A 368 -5.33 -11.31 -3.10
C ASP A 368 -5.54 -11.67 -1.60
N ASP A 369 -4.62 -11.19 -0.75
CA ASP A 369 -4.63 -11.36 0.69
C ASP A 369 -5.48 -10.31 1.41
N VAL A 370 -5.87 -9.23 0.73
CA VAL A 370 -6.75 -8.19 1.26
C VAL A 370 -8.10 -8.29 0.57
N VAL A 371 -9.18 -8.40 1.33
CA VAL A 371 -10.54 -8.57 0.77
C VAL A 371 -11.54 -7.61 1.41
N ARG A 372 -12.72 -7.45 0.82
CA ARG A 372 -13.82 -6.66 1.43
C ARG A 372 -14.90 -7.57 1.96
N VAL A 373 -15.13 -7.49 3.26
CA VAL A 373 -16.15 -8.26 3.97
C VAL A 373 -17.31 -7.32 4.29
N SER A 374 -18.50 -7.70 3.82
CA SER A 374 -19.76 -7.01 4.12
C SER A 374 -20.50 -7.77 5.20
N PHE A 375 -20.85 -7.08 6.29
CA PHE A 375 -21.82 -7.55 7.27
C PHE A 375 -23.17 -6.96 6.89
N GLU A 376 -24.02 -7.76 6.26
CA GLU A 376 -25.36 -7.34 5.88
C GLU A 376 -26.30 -7.44 7.08
N LEU A 377 -27.05 -6.37 7.36
CA LEU A 377 -27.78 -6.23 8.61
C LEU A 377 -29.29 -6.45 8.43
N ASN A 378 -29.96 -6.80 9.54
CA ASN A 378 -31.38 -7.15 9.56
C ASN A 378 -32.32 -6.02 9.07
N ASP A 379 -31.88 -4.76 9.17
CA ASP A 379 -32.64 -3.60 8.69
C ASP A 379 -32.43 -3.32 7.20
N GLY A 380 -31.65 -4.14 6.49
CA GLY A 380 -31.31 -3.99 5.08
C GLY A 380 -30.11 -3.10 4.79
N THR A 381 -29.56 -2.40 5.79
CA THR A 381 -28.27 -1.71 5.68
C THR A 381 -27.12 -2.73 5.76
N ALA A 382 -25.89 -2.29 5.49
CA ALA A 382 -24.71 -3.13 5.60
C ALA A 382 -23.50 -2.30 5.99
N THR A 383 -22.52 -2.96 6.62
CA THR A 383 -21.23 -2.36 6.95
C THR A 383 -20.13 -3.16 6.27
N VAL A 384 -19.31 -2.47 5.48
CA VAL A 384 -18.24 -3.11 4.70
C VAL A 384 -16.90 -2.75 5.31
N ARG A 385 -16.05 -3.74 5.54
CA ARG A 385 -14.71 -3.57 6.08
C ARG A 385 -13.70 -4.30 5.21
N THR A 386 -12.55 -3.67 5.00
CA THR A 386 -11.39 -4.34 4.43
C THR A 386 -10.85 -5.33 5.46
N TYR A 387 -10.48 -6.53 5.04
CA TYR A 387 -9.89 -7.56 5.88
C TYR A 387 -8.57 -8.01 5.28
N ASP A 388 -7.51 -7.87 6.07
CA ASP A 388 -6.19 -8.42 5.78
C ASP A 388 -6.16 -9.87 6.27
N ARG A 389 -6.22 -10.80 5.31
CA ARG A 389 -6.26 -12.24 5.56
C ARG A 389 -4.92 -12.79 6.01
N VAL A 390 -3.80 -12.09 5.80
CA VAL A 390 -2.48 -12.55 6.24
C VAL A 390 -2.30 -12.20 7.72
N ASN A 391 -2.55 -10.94 8.05
CA ASN A 391 -2.34 -10.44 9.41
C ASN A 391 -3.56 -10.67 10.32
N GLY A 392 -4.69 -11.12 9.77
CA GLY A 392 -5.92 -11.33 10.52
C GLY A 392 -6.49 -10.01 11.06
N VAL A 393 -6.40 -8.92 10.29
CA VAL A 393 -6.83 -7.59 10.74
C VAL A 393 -8.01 -7.10 9.91
N LEU A 394 -9.13 -6.86 10.57
CA LEU A 394 -10.25 -6.13 9.99
C LEU A 394 -9.98 -4.63 10.16
N TRP A 395 -10.13 -3.87 9.07
CA TRP A 395 -9.83 -2.45 9.01
C TRP A 395 -10.52 -1.68 10.15
N ARG A 396 -9.86 -0.61 10.62
CA ARG A 396 -10.01 0.02 11.95
C ARG A 396 -9.19 -0.63 13.06
N GLY A 397 -8.33 -1.59 12.72
CA GLY A 397 -7.37 -2.18 13.65
C GLY A 397 -7.93 -3.31 14.50
N ILE A 398 -9.08 -3.88 14.12
CA ILE A 398 -9.72 -4.98 14.85
C ILE A 398 -8.98 -6.28 14.51
N GLN A 399 -8.26 -6.82 15.47
CA GLN A 399 -7.52 -8.07 15.35
C GLN A 399 -8.49 -9.25 15.46
N VAL A 400 -8.65 -9.99 14.36
CA VAL A 400 -9.58 -11.09 14.25
C VAL A 400 -9.03 -12.16 13.29
N ALA A 401 -8.32 -13.14 13.86
CA ALA A 401 -7.69 -14.26 13.16
C ALA A 401 -8.44 -15.60 13.43
N GLY A 402 -7.87 -16.71 12.97
CA GLY A 402 -8.41 -18.05 13.26
C GLY A 402 -9.73 -18.33 12.56
N LEU A 403 -10.79 -18.68 13.30
CA LEU A 403 -12.08 -19.10 12.70
C LEU A 403 -12.68 -18.07 11.75
N PHE A 404 -12.50 -16.78 12.02
CA PHE A 404 -12.93 -15.72 11.12
C PHE A 404 -12.12 -15.70 9.83
N GLN A 405 -10.79 -15.79 9.93
CA GLN A 405 -9.88 -15.87 8.79
C GLN A 405 -10.17 -17.08 7.90
N THR A 406 -10.46 -18.24 8.52
CA THR A 406 -10.89 -19.45 7.81
C THR A 406 -12.21 -19.21 7.09
N ALA A 407 -13.21 -18.66 7.76
CA ALA A 407 -14.52 -18.39 7.14
C ALA A 407 -14.42 -17.41 5.97
N VAL A 408 -13.59 -16.36 6.08
CA VAL A 408 -13.35 -15.43 4.97
C VAL A 408 -12.59 -16.13 3.83
N SER A 409 -11.65 -17.02 4.14
CA SER A 409 -10.94 -17.80 3.11
C SER A 409 -11.86 -18.77 2.36
N ASP A 410 -12.81 -19.41 3.05
CA ASP A 410 -13.84 -20.24 2.42
C ASP A 410 -14.73 -19.42 1.46
N LEU A 411 -15.06 -18.18 1.86
CA LEU A 411 -15.80 -17.26 1.01
C LEU A 411 -14.98 -16.87 -0.25
N VAL A 412 -13.68 -16.67 -0.13
CA VAL A 412 -12.81 -16.41 -1.29
C VAL A 412 -12.74 -17.62 -2.23
N LEU A 413 -12.58 -18.83 -1.68
CA LEU A 413 -12.52 -20.06 -2.49
C LEU A 413 -13.83 -20.39 -3.20
N SER A 414 -14.97 -19.93 -2.65
CA SER A 414 -16.30 -20.11 -3.26
C SER A 414 -16.70 -18.97 -4.19
N ALA A 415 -15.92 -17.88 -4.26
CA ALA A 415 -16.18 -16.76 -5.16
C ALA A 415 -15.93 -17.16 -6.63
N PRO A 416 -16.74 -16.66 -7.58
CA PRO A 416 -16.49 -16.87 -9.00
C PRO A 416 -15.17 -16.20 -9.42
N THR A 417 -14.47 -16.81 -10.38
CA THR A 417 -13.23 -16.25 -10.93
C THR A 417 -13.49 -14.87 -11.54
N PRO A 418 -12.59 -13.88 -11.34
CA PRO A 418 -12.76 -12.56 -11.94
C PRO A 418 -12.89 -12.65 -13.46
N SER A 419 -13.80 -11.84 -14.03
CA SER A 419 -13.93 -11.77 -15.49
C SER A 419 -12.61 -11.33 -16.13
N PRO A 420 -12.21 -11.90 -17.28
CA PRO A 420 -11.02 -11.49 -17.99
C PRO A 420 -11.11 -10.02 -18.41
N VAL A 421 -9.99 -9.31 -18.34
CA VAL A 421 -9.89 -7.92 -18.83
C VAL A 421 -10.17 -7.90 -20.33
N PRO A 422 -11.08 -7.04 -20.83
CA PRO A 422 -11.31 -6.91 -22.26
C PRO A 422 -10.01 -6.45 -22.96
N GLY A 423 -9.68 -7.06 -24.09
CA GLY A 423 -8.46 -6.69 -24.84
C GLY A 423 -8.50 -5.26 -25.41
N VAL A 424 -9.70 -4.69 -25.56
CA VAL A 424 -9.95 -3.33 -26.06
C VAL A 424 -11.13 -2.71 -25.31
N ILE A 425 -11.05 -1.43 -24.97
CA ILE A 425 -12.09 -0.64 -24.30
C ILE A 425 -12.20 0.76 -24.90
N ASN A 426 -13.39 1.36 -24.85
CA ASN A 426 -13.60 2.79 -25.11
C ASN A 426 -14.10 3.45 -23.82
N LEU A 427 -13.25 4.25 -23.16
CA LEU A 427 -13.56 4.79 -21.85
C LEU A 427 -14.76 5.76 -21.88
N ALA A 428 -14.88 6.60 -22.90
CA ALA A 428 -16.00 7.54 -23.00
C ALA A 428 -17.35 6.83 -23.07
N ARG A 429 -17.44 5.73 -23.82
CA ARG A 429 -18.68 4.95 -23.99
C ARG A 429 -18.93 4.00 -22.83
N THR A 430 -17.89 3.36 -22.30
CA THR A 430 -18.04 2.41 -21.19
C THR A 430 -18.52 3.10 -19.92
N TYR A 431 -18.07 4.32 -19.66
CA TYR A 431 -18.42 5.08 -18.46
C TYR A 431 -19.36 6.26 -18.71
N ASP A 432 -19.92 6.35 -19.91
CA ASP A 432 -20.85 7.41 -20.30
C ASP A 432 -20.37 8.84 -19.96
N LEU A 433 -19.08 9.10 -20.17
CA LEU A 433 -18.40 10.30 -19.67
C LEU A 433 -18.98 11.61 -20.22
N VAL A 434 -19.68 11.55 -21.36
CA VAL A 434 -20.31 12.71 -22.00
C VAL A 434 -21.48 13.28 -21.19
N HIS A 435 -22.09 12.48 -20.32
CA HIS A 435 -23.21 12.89 -19.46
C HIS A 435 -22.78 13.30 -18.04
N ALA A 436 -21.47 13.40 -17.79
CA ALA A 436 -21.00 13.98 -16.54
C ALA A 436 -21.48 15.43 -16.40
N THR A 437 -21.83 15.83 -15.18
CA THR A 437 -22.27 17.19 -14.84
C THR A 437 -21.11 18.19 -14.87
N ARG A 438 -19.89 17.74 -14.55
CA ARG A 438 -18.66 18.53 -14.58
C ARG A 438 -17.44 17.63 -14.61
N VAL A 439 -16.31 18.19 -15.02
CA VAL A 439 -14.99 17.56 -14.91
C VAL A 439 -14.08 18.39 -14.00
N THR A 440 -13.30 17.70 -13.18
CA THR A 440 -12.31 18.29 -12.27
C THR A 440 -10.93 17.72 -12.58
N VAL A 441 -9.92 18.58 -12.79
CA VAL A 441 -8.53 18.16 -13.05
C VAL A 441 -7.65 18.57 -11.87
N LYS A 442 -7.17 17.57 -11.14
CA LYS A 442 -6.26 17.74 -10.00
C LYS A 442 -4.84 17.35 -10.41
N SER A 443 -3.84 18.12 -10.01
CA SER A 443 -2.43 17.79 -10.20
C SER A 443 -1.67 18.16 -8.94
N ASP A 444 -0.47 17.62 -8.75
CA ASP A 444 0.42 17.91 -7.60
C ASP A 444 0.92 19.37 -7.53
N SER A 445 0.41 20.25 -8.40
CA SER A 445 0.57 21.70 -8.27
C SER A 445 -0.26 22.22 -7.07
N PRO A 446 0.25 23.20 -6.29
CA PRO A 446 -0.45 23.78 -5.13
C PRO A 446 -1.78 24.49 -5.46
N THR A 447 -2.19 24.51 -6.73
CA THR A 447 -3.51 24.97 -7.19
C THR A 447 -4.12 23.90 -8.10
N PRO A 448 -5.38 23.48 -7.89
CA PRO A 448 -6.12 22.70 -8.88
C PRO A 448 -6.07 23.45 -10.22
N ARG A 449 -5.64 22.77 -11.29
CA ARG A 449 -5.45 23.43 -12.60
C ARG A 449 -6.79 23.87 -13.20
N ILE A 450 -7.84 23.11 -12.93
CA ILE A 450 -9.21 23.36 -13.38
C ILE A 450 -10.15 22.97 -12.24
N ALA A 451 -10.81 23.96 -11.64
CA ALA A 451 -11.94 23.70 -10.75
C ALA A 451 -13.16 23.29 -11.60
N ALA A 452 -13.89 22.26 -11.17
CA ALA A 452 -15.24 21.87 -11.59
C ALA A 452 -15.84 22.70 -12.75
N ASP A 453 -15.66 22.25 -14.00
CA ASP A 453 -16.12 22.99 -15.18
C ASP A 453 -17.02 22.11 -16.07
N ALA A 454 -18.28 22.51 -16.22
CA ALA A 454 -19.24 21.82 -17.08
C ALA A 454 -18.92 21.98 -18.57
N SER A 455 -18.24 23.07 -18.97
CA SER A 455 -17.89 23.35 -20.37
C SER A 455 -16.80 22.43 -20.92
N LEU A 456 -16.04 21.77 -20.05
CA LEU A 456 -14.93 20.89 -20.42
C LEU A 456 -15.30 19.42 -20.54
N VAL A 457 -16.50 19.02 -20.08
CA VAL A 457 -16.97 17.63 -20.12
C VAL A 457 -16.90 17.06 -21.53
N THR A 458 -17.48 17.76 -22.50
CA THR A 458 -17.51 17.31 -23.90
C THR A 458 -16.10 17.20 -24.50
N THR A 459 -15.20 18.10 -24.13
CA THR A 459 -13.81 18.11 -24.62
C THR A 459 -13.01 16.92 -24.11
N PHE A 460 -13.08 16.63 -22.80
CA PHE A 460 -12.40 15.48 -22.21
C PHE A 460 -13.03 14.14 -22.64
N ALA A 461 -14.36 14.07 -22.72
CA ALA A 461 -15.05 12.87 -23.21
C ALA A 461 -14.69 12.56 -24.66
N ALA A 462 -14.61 13.58 -25.54
CA ALA A 462 -14.21 13.40 -26.94
C ALA A 462 -12.74 12.94 -27.08
N ALA A 463 -11.85 13.35 -26.18
CA ALA A 463 -10.46 12.88 -26.16
C ALA A 463 -10.31 11.40 -25.75
N LEU A 464 -11.36 10.82 -25.13
CA LEU A 464 -11.43 9.44 -24.64
C LEU A 464 -12.39 8.56 -25.45
N ASP A 465 -13.10 9.11 -26.46
CA ASP A 465 -13.97 8.35 -27.37
C ASP A 465 -13.16 7.66 -28.47
N GLU A 466 -12.30 6.74 -28.05
CA GLU A 466 -11.48 5.92 -28.93
C GLU A 466 -11.37 4.49 -28.37
N ASN A 467 -11.29 3.49 -29.25
CA ASN A 467 -11.03 2.11 -28.87
C ASN A 467 -9.54 1.93 -28.53
N MET A 468 -9.23 1.70 -27.26
CA MET A 468 -7.87 1.59 -26.74
C MET A 468 -7.59 0.17 -26.23
N PRO A 469 -6.39 -0.38 -26.47
CA PRO A 469 -5.99 -1.65 -25.86
C PRO A 469 -6.04 -1.54 -24.33
N ALA A 470 -6.77 -2.45 -23.69
CA ALA A 470 -6.90 -2.51 -22.25
C ALA A 470 -6.04 -3.63 -21.68
N ARG A 471 -5.46 -3.36 -20.51
CA ARG A 471 -4.75 -4.35 -19.70
C ARG A 471 -5.11 -4.17 -18.25
N ARG A 472 -4.80 -5.21 -17.45
CA ARG A 472 -4.97 -5.13 -16.00
C ARG A 472 -4.14 -3.97 -15.46
N ALA A 473 -4.77 -3.10 -14.69
CA ALA A 473 -4.10 -1.96 -14.08
C ALA A 473 -3.08 -2.46 -13.06
N THR A 474 -1.83 -2.02 -13.22
CA THR A 474 -0.83 -2.07 -12.16
C THR A 474 -0.89 -0.72 -11.45
N ARG A 475 -1.06 -0.69 -10.13
CA ARG A 475 -1.19 0.57 -9.39
C ARG A 475 -0.04 1.53 -9.71
N PRO A 476 -0.31 2.79 -10.09
CA PRO A 476 0.74 3.77 -10.27
C PRO A 476 1.40 4.08 -8.92
N VAL A 477 2.73 4.17 -8.92
CA VAL A 477 3.56 4.36 -7.71
C VAL A 477 3.72 5.86 -7.35
N THR A 478 3.22 6.77 -8.20
CA THR A 478 3.30 8.22 -8.01
C THR A 478 2.05 8.90 -8.57
N THR A 479 1.48 9.87 -7.85
CA THR A 479 0.41 10.74 -8.34
C THR A 479 0.95 11.71 -9.37
N GLN A 480 0.43 11.73 -10.60
CA GLN A 480 0.70 12.81 -11.56
C GLN A 480 -0.52 13.07 -12.46
N THR A 481 -1.51 13.77 -11.90
CA THR A 481 -2.76 14.25 -12.54
C THR A 481 -3.94 13.26 -12.47
N VAL A 482 -5.01 13.68 -11.80
CA VAL A 482 -6.29 12.97 -11.70
C VAL A 482 -7.37 13.76 -12.40
N VAL A 483 -8.09 13.11 -13.31
CA VAL A 483 -9.25 13.68 -14.00
C VAL A 483 -10.51 13.00 -13.47
N ILE A 484 -11.43 13.77 -12.91
CA ILE A 484 -12.64 13.27 -12.26
C ILE A 484 -13.86 13.77 -13.03
N PHE A 485 -14.67 12.85 -13.55
CA PHE A 485 -15.98 13.13 -14.11
C PHE A 485 -17.03 12.94 -13.02
N GLU A 486 -17.82 13.96 -12.72
CA GLU A 486 -18.82 13.92 -11.64
C GLU A 486 -20.23 13.83 -12.23
N PHE A 487 -21.02 12.87 -11.77
CA PHE A 487 -22.43 12.69 -12.12
C PHE A 487 -23.32 13.06 -10.92
N ALA A 488 -24.65 13.03 -11.11
CA ALA A 488 -25.59 13.33 -10.03
C ALA A 488 -25.51 12.32 -8.87
N ASP A 489 -25.15 11.07 -9.16
CA ASP A 489 -25.22 9.93 -8.24
C ASP A 489 -23.87 9.22 -8.02
N HIS A 490 -22.85 9.46 -8.85
CA HIS A 490 -21.52 8.85 -8.75
C HIS A 490 -20.42 9.71 -9.42
N TYR A 491 -19.18 9.23 -9.45
CA TYR A 491 -18.08 9.85 -10.19
C TYR A 491 -17.23 8.80 -10.89
N VAL A 492 -16.48 9.20 -11.93
CA VAL A 492 -15.48 8.37 -12.61
C VAL A 492 -14.14 9.09 -12.58
N SER A 493 -13.19 8.51 -11.86
CA SER A 493 -11.83 9.04 -11.70
C SER A 493 -10.86 8.32 -12.63
N LEU A 494 -10.04 9.08 -13.34
CA LEU A 494 -8.97 8.59 -14.19
C LEU A 494 -7.64 9.14 -13.66
N VAL A 495 -6.70 8.24 -13.37
CA VAL A 495 -5.36 8.59 -12.90
C VAL A 495 -4.42 8.48 -14.07
N TYR A 496 -3.84 9.61 -14.46
CA TYR A 496 -2.78 9.65 -15.45
C TYR A 496 -1.43 9.47 -14.76
N ASP A 497 -0.57 8.67 -15.35
CA ASP A 497 0.83 8.54 -14.98
C ASP A 497 1.67 9.07 -16.15
N ALA A 498 2.30 10.23 -15.95
CA ALA A 498 3.11 10.87 -16.98
C ALA A 498 4.40 10.09 -17.30
N ALA A 499 4.92 9.28 -16.37
CA ALA A 499 6.13 8.49 -16.59
C ALA A 499 5.86 7.29 -17.50
N SER A 500 4.68 6.67 -17.38
CA SER A 500 4.29 5.52 -18.20
C SER A 500 3.32 5.86 -19.35
N GLU A 501 2.82 7.09 -19.38
CA GLU A 501 1.73 7.58 -20.25
C GLU A 501 0.47 6.72 -20.17
N MET A 502 0.23 6.11 -19.01
CA MET A 502 -0.93 5.25 -18.77
C MET A 502 -2.03 6.04 -18.09
N LEU A 503 -3.26 5.76 -18.52
CA LEU A 503 -4.47 6.22 -17.89
C LEU A 503 -5.15 5.02 -17.22
N THR A 504 -5.21 5.06 -15.90
CA THR A 504 -5.85 4.03 -15.07
C THR A 504 -7.21 4.51 -14.62
N VAL A 505 -8.24 3.68 -14.75
CA VAL A 505 -9.54 3.98 -14.16
C VAL A 505 -9.41 3.78 -12.65
N ALA A 506 -9.40 4.86 -11.88
CA ALA A 506 -9.40 4.85 -10.42
C ALA A 506 -10.84 4.80 -9.90
N GLN A 507 -11.60 3.86 -10.42
CA GLN A 507 -12.82 3.43 -9.78
C GLN A 507 -12.50 2.22 -8.92
N PRO A 508 -13.24 2.03 -7.82
CA PRO A 508 -13.27 0.76 -7.14
C PRO A 508 -13.42 -0.35 -8.20
N ASP A 509 -14.27 -0.08 -9.20
CA ASP A 509 -14.69 -1.05 -10.18
C ASP A 509 -13.72 -1.48 -11.29
N ASP A 510 -12.55 -0.88 -11.50
CA ASP A 510 -11.82 -1.20 -12.74
C ASP A 510 -10.32 -1.28 -12.57
N GLU A 511 -9.82 -2.52 -12.67
CA GLU A 511 -8.41 -2.78 -12.89
C GLU A 511 -8.06 -2.58 -14.37
N LEU A 512 -8.41 -1.43 -14.93
CA LEU A 512 -8.21 -1.14 -16.34
C LEU A 512 -7.22 0.00 -16.51
N ALA A 513 -6.16 -0.28 -17.24
CA ALA A 513 -5.22 0.71 -17.71
C ALA A 513 -5.19 0.71 -19.24
N VAL A 514 -5.27 1.90 -19.82
CA VAL A 514 -5.09 2.15 -21.25
C VAL A 514 -3.95 3.13 -21.45
N ARG A 515 -3.30 3.12 -22.62
CA ARG A 515 -2.38 4.21 -22.96
C ARG A 515 -3.19 5.47 -23.22
N ALA A 516 -2.82 6.59 -22.60
CA ALA A 516 -3.52 7.85 -22.81
C ALA A 516 -3.41 8.31 -24.28
N SER A 517 -4.51 8.80 -24.85
CA SER A 517 -4.49 9.34 -26.22
C SER A 517 -3.68 10.65 -26.25
N PRO A 518 -3.00 10.98 -27.36
CA PRO A 518 -2.27 12.24 -27.48
C PRO A 518 -3.16 13.47 -27.22
N ARG A 519 -4.41 13.41 -27.68
CA ARG A 519 -5.43 14.46 -27.43
C ARG A 519 -5.73 14.62 -25.95
N PHE A 520 -5.85 13.51 -25.21
CA PHE A 520 -6.05 13.57 -23.77
C PHE A 520 -4.82 14.13 -23.05
N VAL A 521 -3.62 13.74 -23.45
CA VAL A 521 -2.35 14.24 -22.88
C VAL A 521 -2.18 15.75 -23.12
N GLU A 522 -2.58 16.26 -24.29
CA GLU A 522 -2.58 17.69 -24.59
C GLU A 522 -3.50 18.49 -23.64
N LEU A 523 -4.69 17.97 -23.33
CA LEU A 523 -5.64 18.63 -22.44
C LEU A 523 -5.16 18.74 -20.99
N ILE A 524 -4.22 17.88 -20.56
CA ILE A 524 -3.71 17.84 -19.19
C ILE A 524 -2.30 18.45 -19.04
N ARG A 525 -1.60 18.76 -20.14
CA ARG A 525 -0.30 19.47 -20.11
C ARG A 525 -0.49 20.94 -19.72
N PRO A 526 0.44 21.54 -18.96
CA PRO A 526 0.38 22.96 -18.64
C PRO A 526 0.67 23.79 -19.91
N HIS A 527 -0.14 24.82 -20.17
CA HIS A 527 0.17 25.88 -21.13
C HIS A 527 0.91 27.03 -20.46
#